data_AF-A0A6P5SGU8-F1
#
_entry.id   AF-A0A6P5SGU8-F1
#
_cell.length_a   1.000
_cell.length_b   1.000
_cell.length_c   1.000
_cell.angle_alpha   90.00
_cell.angle_beta   90.00
_cell.angle_gamma   90.00
#
_symmetry.space_group_name_H-M   'P 1'
#
loop_
_entity.id
_entity.type
_entity.pdbx_description
1 polymer ?
#
loop_
_entity_poly.entity_id
_entity_poly.type
_entity_poly.pdbx_seq_one_letter_code
_entity_poly.pdbx_strand_id
1 'polypeptide(L)'
;MDTERLRIDPSGMGRKGGEERKKMKVPIPKGKNELLGGLLVHGYTERSAIYQAQHPPNQDPILHYMERLKKEVKLGDGYQVVTPKVLVDVDNLRLDGKNYGIWRCNMNEHVLDNLRGVLYGPRQSFVVETEASVEEIARSMAAEEKWNEYDALCFHTILNHLSDDLFLHYSKRRKKTSAKQLWHELELRFGGHESRVQKYLEFHLLEEEEPMVEQVEEIDFMFGDLVECDRIAIDEEFHVNAIISKLPPSWEDVCIELMREEHLPLTKLIHRLKVEQQSRIN
;
A
#
# COMPACT_ATOMS: atom_id res chain seq x y z
N MET A 1 -65.15 -15.40 30.05
CA MET A 1 -65.33 -15.66 31.50
C MET A 1 -64.78 -17.05 31.78
N ASP A 2 -64.18 -17.17 32.95
CA ASP A 2 -63.85 -18.40 33.70
C ASP A 2 -62.47 -19.06 33.52
N THR A 3 -61.60 -18.56 34.39
CA THR A 3 -60.46 -19.13 35.10
C THR A 3 -60.74 -20.43 35.89
N GLU A 4 -59.76 -21.34 35.98
CA GLU A 4 -59.28 -22.05 37.20
C GLU A 4 -58.12 -23.01 36.83
N ARG A 5 -56.86 -22.81 37.24
CA ARG A 5 -56.19 -22.99 38.56
C ARG A 5 -56.06 -24.44 39.07
N LEU A 6 -54.81 -24.95 38.95
CA LEU A 6 -53.92 -25.49 40.00
C LEU A 6 -54.36 -26.66 40.90
N ARG A 7 -53.51 -27.70 40.97
CA ARG A 7 -52.81 -28.30 42.17
C ARG A 7 -52.31 -29.71 41.81
N ILE A 8 -50.98 -29.95 41.68
CA ILE A 8 -49.98 -30.33 42.71
C ILE A 8 -50.36 -31.59 43.51
N ASP A 9 -49.54 -32.64 43.41
CA ASP A 9 -49.08 -33.41 44.58
C ASP A 9 -47.65 -33.99 44.37
N PRO A 10 -46.69 -33.73 45.29
CA PRO A 10 -45.37 -34.35 45.34
C PRO A 10 -45.23 -35.30 46.56
N SER A 11 -44.79 -36.54 46.36
CA SER A 11 -44.23 -37.33 47.47
C SER A 11 -43.51 -38.59 47.01
N GLY A 12 -42.33 -38.84 47.60
CA GLY A 12 -41.66 -40.14 47.52
C GLY A 12 -40.14 -40.12 47.64
N MET A 13 -39.61 -39.67 48.78
CA MET A 13 -38.22 -39.92 49.18
C MET A 13 -37.90 -41.44 49.25
N GLY A 14 -36.69 -41.83 48.84
CA GLY A 14 -35.85 -42.66 49.73
C GLY A 14 -35.21 -43.96 49.20
N ARG A 15 -33.87 -43.88 49.08
CA ARG A 15 -32.82 -44.84 49.53
C ARG A 15 -32.29 -45.97 48.61
N LYS A 16 -30.99 -45.77 48.32
CA LYS A 16 -29.80 -46.67 48.47
C LYS A 16 -29.65 -47.92 47.60
N GLY A 17 -28.45 -48.04 47.01
CA GLY A 17 -27.81 -49.32 46.66
C GLY A 17 -26.80 -49.16 45.53
N GLY A 18 -25.51 -49.09 45.86
CA GLY A 18 -24.43 -49.16 44.87
C GLY A 18 -24.15 -50.61 44.51
N GLU A 19 -23.80 -50.87 43.24
CA GLU A 19 -23.17 -52.12 42.84
C GLU A 19 -22.26 -51.90 41.62
N GLU A 20 -21.06 -52.47 41.74
CA GLU A 20 -19.91 -52.35 40.86
C GLU A 20 -20.19 -52.87 39.44
N ARG A 21 -19.66 -52.18 38.41
CA ARG A 21 -19.49 -52.77 37.07
C ARG A 21 -18.01 -52.97 36.76
N LYS A 22 -17.59 -54.24 36.88
CA LYS A 22 -16.32 -54.77 36.39
C LYS A 22 -16.22 -54.57 34.88
N LYS A 23 -15.16 -53.90 34.42
CA LYS A 23 -14.81 -53.78 32.99
C LYS A 23 -14.24 -55.10 32.48
N MET A 24 -14.97 -55.82 31.63
CA MET A 24 -14.40 -56.86 30.76
C MET A 24 -13.84 -56.19 29.49
N LYS A 25 -12.63 -56.61 29.15
CA LYS A 25 -11.70 -56.00 28.20
C LYS A 25 -11.75 -56.80 26.90
N VAL A 26 -12.12 -56.18 25.79
CA VAL A 26 -12.00 -56.76 24.43
C VAL A 26 -10.64 -56.33 23.85
N PRO A 27 -9.84 -57.21 23.20
CA PRO A 27 -8.49 -56.87 22.74
C PRO A 27 -8.53 -56.01 21.47
N ILE A 28 -7.86 -54.86 21.48
CA ILE A 28 -7.58 -54.01 20.31
C ILE A 28 -6.21 -54.42 19.75
N PRO A 29 -6.05 -54.64 18.43
CA PRO A 29 -4.75 -54.96 17.84
C PRO A 29 -3.75 -53.82 18.07
N LYS A 30 -2.60 -54.13 18.67
CA LYS A 30 -1.44 -53.24 18.75
C LYS A 30 -0.63 -53.36 17.46
N GLY A 31 -0.36 -52.24 16.79
CA GLY A 31 0.70 -52.15 15.78
C GLY A 31 0.51 -51.03 14.77
N LYS A 32 1.56 -50.21 14.59
CA LYS A 32 1.81 -49.19 13.54
C LYS A 32 1.78 -47.69 13.91
N ASN A 33 1.76 -47.30 15.18
CA ASN A 33 1.90 -45.87 15.53
C ASN A 33 3.26 -45.43 16.13
N GLU A 34 4.22 -46.33 16.32
CA GLU A 34 5.55 -45.95 16.85
C GLU A 34 6.63 -45.75 15.77
N LEU A 35 6.40 -46.19 14.53
CA LEU A 35 7.37 -45.99 13.43
C LEU A 35 7.17 -44.65 12.69
N LEU A 36 5.96 -44.10 12.67
CA LEU A 36 5.67 -42.82 12.01
C LEU A 36 6.12 -41.61 12.84
N GLY A 37 6.06 -41.70 14.17
CA GLY A 37 6.58 -40.65 15.07
C GLY A 37 8.10 -40.53 15.01
N GLY A 38 8.82 -41.65 14.85
CA GLY A 38 10.27 -41.64 14.68
C GLY A 38 10.72 -41.05 13.34
N LEU A 39 10.05 -41.38 12.24
CA LEU A 39 10.39 -40.91 10.89
C LEU A 39 10.08 -39.42 10.66
N LEU A 40 8.98 -38.89 11.22
CA LEU A 40 8.71 -37.45 11.17
C LEU A 40 9.76 -36.67 11.98
N VAL A 41 10.05 -37.10 13.22
CA VAL A 41 11.00 -36.37 14.06
C VAL A 41 12.42 -36.45 13.48
N HIS A 42 12.87 -37.60 12.96
CA HIS A 42 14.19 -37.70 12.31
C HIS A 42 14.28 -36.83 11.05
N GLY A 43 13.25 -36.81 10.20
CA GLY A 43 13.24 -36.01 8.98
C GLY A 43 13.19 -34.50 9.21
N TYR A 44 12.53 -34.03 10.28
CA TYR A 44 12.56 -32.62 10.69
C TYR A 44 13.89 -32.24 11.33
N THR A 45 14.52 -33.15 12.09
CA THR A 45 15.80 -32.87 12.76
C THR A 45 16.97 -32.87 11.77
N GLU A 46 16.98 -33.77 10.78
CA GLU A 46 17.96 -33.77 9.68
C GLU A 46 17.76 -32.56 8.75
N ARG A 47 16.53 -32.18 8.40
CA ARG A 47 16.27 -30.95 7.62
C ARG A 47 16.70 -29.68 8.36
N SER A 48 16.50 -29.60 9.67
CA SER A 48 16.95 -28.47 10.48
C SER A 48 18.48 -28.42 10.63
N ALA A 49 19.14 -29.58 10.74
CA ALA A 49 20.60 -29.67 10.86
C ALA A 49 21.30 -29.38 9.52
N ILE A 50 20.75 -29.82 8.39
CA ILE A 50 21.27 -29.50 7.04
C ILE A 50 21.11 -28.00 6.76
N TYR A 51 19.97 -27.40 7.12
CA TYR A 51 19.74 -25.96 7.00
C TYR A 51 20.70 -25.13 7.87
N GLN A 52 20.96 -25.55 9.11
CA GLN A 52 21.92 -24.88 10.00
C GLN A 52 23.40 -25.11 9.62
N ALA A 53 23.72 -26.24 8.98
CA ALA A 53 25.07 -26.52 8.48
C ALA A 53 25.38 -25.80 7.16
N GLN A 54 24.37 -25.54 6.33
CA GLN A 54 24.50 -24.75 5.08
C GLN A 54 24.45 -23.24 5.33
N HIS A 55 23.83 -22.79 6.42
CA HIS A 55 23.72 -21.39 6.80
C HIS A 55 24.20 -21.19 8.25
N PRO A 56 25.51 -20.99 8.49
CA PRO A 56 26.01 -20.71 9.83
C PRO A 56 25.33 -19.45 10.38
N PRO A 57 24.89 -19.43 11.66
CA PRO A 57 24.25 -18.28 12.25
C PRO A 57 25.31 -17.23 12.57
N ASN A 58 25.75 -16.50 11.55
CA ASN A 58 26.39 -15.17 11.58
C ASN A 58 27.00 -14.84 10.22
N GLN A 59 26.16 -14.71 9.20
CA GLN A 59 26.46 -13.86 8.06
C GLN A 59 25.21 -13.02 7.82
N ASP A 60 25.27 -11.76 8.23
CA ASP A 60 24.21 -10.80 7.95
C ASP A 60 24.09 -10.68 6.41
N PRO A 61 22.98 -11.14 5.79
CA PRO A 61 22.81 -11.11 4.33
C PRO A 61 22.90 -9.69 3.78
N ILE A 62 22.63 -8.69 4.63
CA ILE A 62 22.73 -7.26 4.31
C ILE A 62 24.20 -6.87 4.14
N LEU A 63 25.12 -7.37 4.96
CA LEU A 63 26.55 -7.07 4.81
C LEU A 63 27.11 -7.63 3.50
N HIS A 64 26.76 -8.87 3.17
CA HIS A 64 27.23 -9.53 1.95
C HIS A 64 26.69 -8.84 0.67
N TYR A 65 25.44 -8.38 0.70
CA TYR A 65 24.85 -7.61 -0.41
C TYR A 65 25.46 -6.20 -0.52
N MET A 66 25.69 -5.52 0.61
CA MET A 66 26.36 -4.20 0.68
C MET A 66 27.83 -4.27 0.22
N GLU A 67 28.54 -5.36 0.51
CA GLU A 67 29.92 -5.58 0.04
C GLU A 67 29.97 -5.82 -1.48
N ARG A 68 28.98 -6.51 -2.04
CA ARG A 68 28.87 -6.72 -3.50
C ARG A 68 28.64 -5.40 -4.24
N LEU A 69 27.73 -4.54 -3.76
CA LEU A 69 27.48 -3.21 -4.32
C LEU A 69 28.71 -2.29 -4.24
N LYS A 70 29.44 -2.32 -3.12
CA LYS A 70 30.70 -1.56 -2.96
C LYS A 70 31.81 -2.02 -3.90
N LYS A 71 31.79 -3.28 -4.31
CA LYS A 71 32.76 -3.86 -5.25
C LYS A 71 32.43 -3.53 -6.71
N GLU A 72 31.15 -3.41 -7.04
CA GLU A 72 30.67 -3.00 -8.36
C GLU A 72 30.86 -1.49 -8.62
N VAL A 73 30.77 -0.64 -7.59
CA VAL A 73 31.01 0.82 -7.69
C VAL A 73 32.50 1.17 -7.88
N LYS A 74 33.43 0.29 -7.46
CA LYS A 74 34.88 0.53 -7.58
C LYS A 74 35.47 0.23 -8.96
N LEU A 75 34.69 -0.26 -9.93
CA LEU A 75 35.18 -0.60 -11.27
C LEU A 75 34.78 0.40 -12.38
N GLY A 76 34.08 1.48 -12.04
CA GLY A 76 33.68 2.53 -12.99
C GLY A 76 34.63 3.73 -12.92
N ASP A 77 35.61 3.77 -13.80
CA ASP A 77 36.56 4.87 -13.95
C ASP A 77 35.85 6.18 -14.42
N GLY A 78 36.43 7.31 -14.02
CA GLY A 78 35.73 8.58 -13.79
C GLY A 78 35.06 9.29 -14.97
N TYR A 79 34.16 10.21 -14.62
CA TYR A 79 33.72 11.30 -15.48
C TYR A 79 33.73 12.64 -14.75
N GLN A 80 34.18 13.63 -15.53
CA GLN A 80 34.37 15.04 -15.24
C GLN A 80 33.09 15.76 -14.80
N VAL A 81 33.30 16.82 -14.02
CA VAL A 81 32.32 17.83 -13.64
C VAL A 81 31.66 18.44 -14.89
N VAL A 82 30.37 18.18 -15.05
CA VAL A 82 29.45 19.08 -15.77
C VAL A 82 28.27 19.25 -14.84
N THR A 83 28.05 20.47 -14.36
CA THR A 83 26.86 20.85 -13.61
C THR A 83 25.72 21.19 -14.57
N PRO A 84 24.61 20.44 -14.59
CA PRO A 84 23.33 20.95 -15.05
C PRO A 84 22.60 21.59 -13.87
N LYS A 85 21.99 22.74 -14.15
CA LYS A 85 21.21 23.54 -13.19
C LYS A 85 19.97 22.78 -12.72
N VAL A 86 19.58 23.12 -11.48
CA VAL A 86 18.50 22.60 -10.63
C VAL A 86 18.87 21.28 -9.92
N LEU A 87 19.45 21.43 -8.73
CA LEU A 87 19.41 20.39 -7.71
C LEU A 87 17.96 20.28 -7.23
N VAL A 88 17.19 19.34 -7.77
CA VAL A 88 16.03 18.85 -7.03
C VAL A 88 16.64 18.06 -5.89
N ASP A 89 16.55 18.60 -4.67
CA ASP A 89 17.08 17.92 -3.48
C ASP A 89 16.55 16.49 -3.45
N VAL A 90 17.46 15.51 -3.36
CA VAL A 90 17.12 14.08 -3.25
C VAL A 90 16.19 13.83 -2.05
N ASP A 91 16.23 14.72 -1.06
CA ASP A 91 15.37 14.71 0.11
C ASP A 91 13.89 15.01 -0.19
N ASN A 92 13.55 15.73 -1.27
CA ASN A 92 12.16 16.08 -1.60
C ASN A 92 11.34 14.89 -2.14
N LEU A 93 12.00 13.78 -2.52
CA LEU A 93 11.34 12.56 -3.01
C LEU A 93 11.14 11.51 -1.92
N ARG A 94 11.68 11.72 -0.71
CA ARG A 94 11.48 10.79 0.42
C ARG A 94 10.21 11.17 1.17
N LEU A 95 9.42 10.20 1.61
CA LEU A 95 8.22 10.46 2.39
C LEU A 95 8.59 11.09 3.73
N ASP A 96 8.22 12.34 3.96
CA ASP A 96 8.46 13.06 5.21
C ASP A 96 7.18 13.21 6.07
N GLY A 97 6.05 12.75 5.53
CA GLY A 97 4.74 12.79 6.15
C GLY A 97 3.87 13.97 5.71
N LYS A 98 4.43 14.96 5.02
CA LYS A 98 3.69 16.10 4.42
C LYS A 98 3.53 15.95 2.91
N ASN A 99 4.48 15.29 2.26
CA ASN A 99 4.53 15.14 0.80
C ASN A 99 3.88 13.85 0.26
N TYR A 100 2.97 13.20 1.01
CA TYR A 100 2.48 11.86 0.65
C TYR A 100 1.89 11.76 -0.76
N GLY A 101 1.13 12.77 -1.21
CA GLY A 101 0.57 12.79 -2.56
C GLY A 101 1.66 12.64 -3.62
N ILE A 102 2.60 13.58 -3.65
CA ILE A 102 3.72 13.61 -4.60
C ILE A 102 4.56 12.33 -4.48
N TRP A 103 4.88 11.92 -3.24
CA TRP A 103 5.61 10.70 -2.97
C TRP A 103 4.90 9.47 -3.55
N ARG A 104 3.60 9.31 -3.31
CA ARG A 104 2.81 8.17 -3.77
C ARG A 104 2.78 8.12 -5.31
N CYS A 105 2.61 9.26 -5.98
CA CYS A 105 2.67 9.32 -7.44
C CYS A 105 4.02 8.81 -7.95
N ASN A 106 5.11 9.45 -7.53
CA ASN A 106 6.46 9.10 -7.96
C ASN A 106 6.79 7.63 -7.66
N MET A 107 6.41 7.14 -6.48
CA MET A 107 6.59 5.75 -6.10
C MET A 107 5.86 4.79 -7.04
N ASN A 108 4.60 5.09 -7.36
CA ASN A 108 3.78 4.22 -8.19
C ASN A 108 4.23 4.25 -9.65
N GLU A 109 4.56 5.43 -10.19
CA GLU A 109 4.82 5.64 -11.62
C GLU A 109 6.24 5.34 -12.06
N HIS A 110 7.22 5.53 -11.18
CA HIS A 110 8.62 5.41 -11.55
C HIS A 110 9.35 4.35 -10.73
N VAL A 111 9.20 4.39 -9.41
CA VAL A 111 10.03 3.58 -8.51
C VAL A 111 9.57 2.12 -8.45
N LEU A 112 8.26 1.88 -8.39
CA LEU A 112 7.66 0.56 -8.20
C LEU A 112 6.99 0.01 -9.46
N ASP A 113 7.22 0.58 -10.64
CA ASP A 113 6.55 0.19 -11.89
C ASP A 113 6.66 -1.33 -12.14
N ASN A 114 7.89 -1.87 -12.08
CA ASN A 114 8.18 -3.30 -12.23
C ASN A 114 7.72 -4.17 -11.04
N LEU A 115 7.24 -3.57 -9.96
CA LEU A 115 6.85 -4.22 -8.70
C LEU A 115 5.36 -4.02 -8.36
N ARG A 116 4.60 -3.33 -9.20
CA ARG A 116 3.14 -3.11 -9.02
C ARG A 116 2.37 -4.40 -8.82
N GLY A 117 2.79 -5.48 -9.47
CA GLY A 117 2.20 -6.81 -9.31
C GLY A 117 2.21 -7.32 -7.86
N VAL A 118 3.21 -6.94 -7.06
CA VAL A 118 3.32 -7.30 -5.63
C VAL A 118 2.30 -6.53 -4.79
N LEU A 119 2.09 -5.24 -5.10
CA LEU A 119 1.20 -4.37 -4.34
C LEU A 119 -0.28 -4.61 -4.68
N TYR A 120 -0.60 -4.66 -5.97
CA TYR A 120 -1.98 -4.66 -6.45
C TYR A 120 -2.45 -6.04 -6.90
N GLY A 121 -1.53 -6.92 -7.31
CA GLY A 121 -1.87 -8.26 -7.79
C GLY A 121 -2.32 -9.21 -6.67
N PRO A 122 -3.12 -10.24 -7.01
CA PRO A 122 -3.36 -11.35 -6.12
C PRO A 122 -2.05 -12.13 -5.94
N ARG A 123 -1.72 -12.46 -4.68
CA ARG A 123 -0.67 -13.46 -4.43
C ARG A 123 -1.11 -14.75 -5.11
N GLN A 124 -0.28 -15.31 -5.98
CA GLN A 124 -0.58 -16.61 -6.58
C GLN A 124 -0.65 -17.66 -5.46
N SER A 125 -1.86 -18.08 -5.15
CA SER A 125 -2.18 -19.13 -4.21
C SER A 125 -1.99 -20.46 -4.91
N PHE A 126 -0.84 -21.10 -4.73
CA PHE A 126 -0.66 -22.47 -5.17
C PHE A 126 -1.23 -23.40 -4.09
N VAL A 127 -2.49 -23.78 -4.23
CA VAL A 127 -3.03 -24.89 -3.45
C VAL A 127 -2.45 -26.16 -4.08
N VAL A 128 -1.51 -26.79 -3.38
CA VAL A 128 -1.06 -28.14 -3.73
C VAL A 128 -2.25 -29.06 -3.46
N GLU A 129 -3.01 -29.39 -4.50
CA GLU A 129 -4.01 -30.46 -4.41
C GLU A 129 -3.30 -31.77 -4.03
N THR A 130 -3.98 -32.63 -3.28
CA THR A 130 -3.42 -33.88 -2.73
C THR A 130 -2.88 -34.87 -3.78
N GLU A 131 -3.04 -34.58 -5.07
CA GLU A 131 -2.55 -35.37 -6.22
C GLU A 131 -1.53 -34.61 -7.10
N ALA A 132 -1.00 -33.48 -6.65
CA ALA A 132 -0.04 -32.70 -7.43
C ALA A 132 1.25 -33.48 -7.71
N SER A 133 1.69 -33.44 -8.97
CA SER A 133 2.97 -34.04 -9.39
C SER A 133 4.17 -33.39 -8.68
N VAL A 134 5.29 -34.11 -8.59
CA VAL A 134 6.54 -33.58 -8.01
C VAL A 134 6.99 -32.32 -8.78
N GLU A 135 6.77 -32.31 -10.09
CA GLU A 135 7.06 -31.19 -10.99
C GLU A 135 6.15 -29.99 -10.71
N GLU A 136 4.90 -30.21 -10.29
CA GLU A 136 3.96 -29.16 -9.91
C GLU A 136 4.27 -28.55 -8.55
N ILE A 137 4.64 -29.40 -7.57
CA ILE A 137 5.13 -28.95 -6.27
C ILE A 137 6.41 -28.12 -6.44
N ALA A 138 7.35 -28.58 -7.27
CA ALA A 138 8.59 -27.85 -7.54
C ALA A 138 8.34 -26.49 -8.23
N ARG A 139 7.43 -26.44 -9.23
CA ARG A 139 7.02 -25.18 -9.87
C ARG A 139 6.37 -24.22 -8.89
N SER A 140 5.48 -24.73 -8.03
CA SER A 140 4.83 -23.95 -6.97
C SER A 140 5.84 -23.35 -6.00
N MET A 141 6.78 -24.16 -5.50
CA MET A 141 7.81 -23.69 -4.57
C MET A 141 8.70 -22.61 -5.21
N ALA A 142 9.12 -22.80 -6.46
CA ALA A 142 9.92 -21.82 -7.18
C ALA A 142 9.15 -20.50 -7.42
N ALA A 143 7.85 -20.57 -7.71
CA ALA A 143 7.02 -19.38 -7.87
C ALA A 143 6.80 -18.63 -6.54
N GLU A 144 6.66 -19.35 -5.43
CA GLU A 144 6.57 -18.77 -4.10
C GLU A 144 7.89 -18.09 -3.67
N GLU A 145 9.03 -18.74 -3.90
CA GLU A 145 10.34 -18.16 -3.62
C GLU A 145 10.55 -16.87 -4.41
N LYS A 146 10.28 -16.90 -5.72
CA LYS A 146 10.33 -15.72 -6.58
C LYS A 146 9.39 -14.61 -6.11
N TRP A 147 8.17 -14.94 -5.67
CA TRP A 147 7.26 -13.95 -5.10
C TRP A 147 7.83 -13.31 -3.83
N ASN A 148 8.43 -14.11 -2.94
CA ASN A 148 9.05 -13.61 -1.71
C ASN A 148 10.25 -12.71 -1.99
N GLU A 149 11.03 -12.99 -3.04
CA GLU A 149 12.09 -12.11 -3.51
C GLU A 149 11.55 -10.75 -3.98
N TYR A 150 10.51 -10.75 -4.82
CA TYR A 150 9.89 -9.50 -5.27
C TYR A 150 9.21 -8.73 -4.14
N ASP A 151 8.57 -9.42 -3.19
CA ASP A 151 8.02 -8.79 -1.97
C ASP A 151 9.14 -8.15 -1.13
N ALA A 152 10.27 -8.83 -0.97
CA ALA A 152 11.42 -8.29 -0.24
C ALA A 152 12.02 -7.07 -0.93
N LEU A 153 12.18 -7.14 -2.25
CA LEU A 153 12.66 -6.03 -3.06
C LEU A 153 11.70 -4.84 -2.96
N CYS A 154 10.41 -5.06 -3.17
CA CYS A 154 9.40 -4.01 -3.08
C CYS A 154 9.37 -3.36 -1.69
N PHE A 155 9.43 -4.17 -0.63
CA PHE A 155 9.48 -3.66 0.74
C PHE A 155 10.71 -2.79 0.98
N HIS A 156 11.89 -3.23 0.54
CA HIS A 156 13.13 -2.50 0.73
C HIS A 156 13.17 -1.21 -0.11
N THR A 157 12.67 -1.27 -1.34
CA THR A 157 12.52 -0.09 -2.20
C THR A 157 11.61 0.95 -1.56
N ILE A 158 10.46 0.55 -1.00
CA ILE A 158 9.58 1.45 -0.26
C ILE A 158 10.34 2.09 0.90
N LEU A 159 11.03 1.30 1.72
CA LEU A 159 11.79 1.81 2.86
C LEU A 159 12.81 2.88 2.46
N ASN A 160 13.59 2.65 1.40
CA ASN A 160 14.65 3.56 0.97
C ASN A 160 14.10 4.93 0.52
N HIS A 161 12.82 5.01 0.18
CA HIS A 161 12.13 6.24 -0.18
C HIS A 161 11.33 6.84 0.99
N LEU A 162 11.55 6.37 2.23
CA LEU A 162 11.01 7.00 3.43
C LEU A 162 12.07 7.91 4.07
N SER A 163 11.66 8.94 4.81
CA SER A 163 12.56 9.70 5.68
C SER A 163 13.21 8.81 6.74
N ASP A 164 14.31 9.26 7.35
CA ASP A 164 15.10 8.44 8.27
C ASP A 164 14.28 7.92 9.47
N ASP A 165 13.39 8.76 10.02
CA ASP A 165 12.50 8.41 11.13
C ASP A 165 11.50 7.30 10.74
N LEU A 166 10.90 7.42 9.56
CA LEU A 166 9.96 6.44 9.03
C LEU A 166 10.68 5.13 8.65
N PHE A 167 11.85 5.22 8.03
CA PHE A 167 12.70 4.07 7.75
C PHE A 167 13.00 3.30 9.03
N LEU A 168 13.44 3.98 10.09
CA LEU A 168 13.76 3.33 11.37
C LEU A 168 12.53 2.69 12.04
N HIS A 169 11.36 3.30 11.88
CA HIS A 169 10.10 2.77 12.39
C HIS A 169 9.68 1.48 11.65
N TYR A 170 9.67 1.51 10.32
CA TYR A 170 9.14 0.41 9.50
C TYR A 170 10.16 -0.70 9.22
N SER A 171 11.46 -0.42 9.21
CA SER A 171 12.53 -1.42 8.98
C SER A 171 12.50 -2.57 9.97
N LYS A 172 12.15 -2.30 11.24
CA LYS A 172 12.05 -3.31 12.30
C LYS A 172 10.93 -4.33 12.07
N ARG A 173 10.00 -4.04 11.16
CA ARG A 173 8.75 -4.80 10.96
C ARG A 173 8.79 -5.76 9.76
N ARG A 174 9.88 -5.78 8.97
CA ARG A 174 10.00 -6.62 7.75
C ARG A 174 9.58 -8.08 7.93
N LYS A 175 9.94 -8.72 9.07
CA LYS A 175 9.64 -10.14 9.33
C LYS A 175 8.14 -10.46 9.43
N LYS A 176 7.28 -9.46 9.66
CA LYS A 176 5.84 -9.63 9.91
C LYS A 176 4.96 -8.89 8.90
N THR A 177 5.57 -8.15 7.99
CA THR A 177 4.86 -7.19 7.13
C THR A 177 5.33 -7.37 5.69
N SER A 178 4.39 -7.66 4.80
CA SER A 178 4.62 -7.68 3.36
C SER A 178 4.75 -6.25 2.80
N ALA A 179 5.30 -6.11 1.59
CA ALA A 179 5.38 -4.82 0.93
C ALA A 179 3.99 -4.19 0.75
N LYS A 180 2.99 -5.02 0.41
CA LYS A 180 1.59 -4.61 0.28
C LYS A 180 1.00 -4.07 1.58
N GLN A 181 1.28 -4.72 2.71
CA GLN A 181 0.81 -4.26 4.02
C GLN A 181 1.48 -2.94 4.42
N LEU A 182 2.80 -2.82 4.21
CA LEU A 182 3.52 -1.57 4.45
C LEU A 182 2.94 -0.43 3.60
N TRP A 183 2.74 -0.67 2.30
CA TRP A 183 2.15 0.31 1.39
C TRP A 183 0.77 0.80 1.87
N HIS A 184 -0.10 -0.11 2.26
CA HIS A 184 -1.42 0.22 2.78
C HIS A 184 -1.37 0.95 4.14
N GLU A 185 -0.43 0.60 5.03
CA GLU A 185 -0.26 1.33 6.29
C GLU A 185 0.22 2.77 6.07
N LEU A 186 1.12 2.99 5.11
CA LEU A 186 1.56 4.33 4.73
C LEU A 186 0.40 5.13 4.13
N GLU A 187 -0.43 4.50 3.29
CA GLU A 187 -1.66 5.10 2.76
C GLU A 187 -2.65 5.48 3.85
N LEU A 188 -2.91 4.59 4.80
CA LEU A 188 -3.82 4.89 5.90
C LEU A 188 -3.30 6.02 6.80
N ARG A 189 -1.97 6.08 7.01
CA ARG A 189 -1.35 7.03 7.93
C ARG A 189 -1.14 8.41 7.33
N PHE A 190 -0.79 8.48 6.04
CA PHE A 190 -0.37 9.72 5.38
C PHE A 190 -1.23 10.10 4.18
N GLY A 191 -2.11 9.22 3.72
CA GLY A 191 -3.02 9.46 2.59
C GLY A 191 -3.99 10.61 2.79
N GLY A 192 -4.14 11.10 4.01
CA GLY A 192 -5.16 12.09 4.36
C GLY A 192 -6.56 11.50 4.23
N HIS A 193 -7.51 12.06 4.96
CA HIS A 193 -8.93 11.73 4.76
C HIS A 193 -9.54 12.49 3.57
N GLU A 194 -8.88 13.55 3.13
CA GLU A 194 -9.30 14.42 2.05
C GLU A 194 -8.64 13.95 0.76
N SER A 195 -9.42 13.30 -0.10
CA SER A 195 -8.95 12.93 -1.44
C SER A 195 -8.50 14.18 -2.21
N ARG A 196 -7.52 14.04 -3.10
CA ARG A 196 -7.11 15.13 -4.01
C ARG A 196 -8.31 15.69 -4.79
N VAL A 197 -9.27 14.81 -5.12
CA VAL A 197 -10.56 15.17 -5.73
C VAL A 197 -11.34 16.15 -4.85
N GLN A 198 -11.46 15.86 -3.55
CA GLN A 198 -12.18 16.73 -2.63
C GLN A 198 -11.51 18.11 -2.54
N LYS A 199 -10.18 18.17 -2.41
CA LYS A 199 -9.45 19.44 -2.40
C LYS A 199 -9.67 20.26 -3.67
N TYR A 200 -9.62 19.61 -4.82
CA TYR A 200 -9.91 20.26 -6.10
C TYR A 200 -11.35 20.81 -6.14
N LEU A 201 -12.33 20.05 -5.66
CA LEU A 201 -13.74 20.46 -5.63
C LEU A 201 -14.01 21.60 -4.64
N GLU A 202 -13.33 21.61 -3.50
CA GLU A 202 -13.50 22.62 -2.43
C GLU A 202 -12.64 23.87 -2.62
N PHE A 203 -11.70 23.86 -3.58
CA PHE A 203 -10.91 25.03 -3.92
C PHE A 203 -11.80 26.16 -4.45
N HIS A 204 -11.58 27.37 -3.97
CA HIS A 204 -12.29 28.58 -4.37
C HIS A 204 -11.29 29.67 -4.72
N LEU A 205 -11.56 30.41 -5.80
CA LEU A 205 -10.76 31.57 -6.16
C LEU A 205 -11.20 32.76 -5.31
N LEU A 206 -10.24 33.41 -4.66
CA LEU A 206 -10.46 34.51 -3.74
C LEU A 206 -9.88 35.80 -4.33
N GLU A 207 -10.62 36.90 -4.27
CA GLU A 207 -10.18 38.16 -4.85
C GLU A 207 -9.08 38.87 -4.03
N GLU A 208 -9.06 38.65 -2.71
CA GLU A 208 -8.29 39.47 -1.74
C GLU A 208 -7.01 38.80 -1.19
N GLU A 209 -6.83 37.49 -1.36
CA GLU A 209 -5.71 36.76 -0.75
C GLU A 209 -4.43 36.78 -1.61
N GLU A 210 -4.51 36.25 -2.83
CA GLU A 210 -3.38 36.09 -3.75
C GLU A 210 -3.73 36.56 -5.18
N PRO A 211 -2.75 36.89 -6.03
CA PRO A 211 -3.01 37.16 -7.45
C PRO A 211 -3.81 36.03 -8.11
N MET A 212 -4.79 36.38 -8.95
CA MET A 212 -5.67 35.41 -9.60
C MET A 212 -4.87 34.41 -10.44
N VAL A 213 -3.75 34.85 -11.01
CA VAL A 213 -2.84 34.00 -11.78
C VAL A 213 -2.20 32.92 -10.91
N GLU A 214 -1.77 33.26 -9.69
CA GLU A 214 -1.10 32.31 -8.77
C GLU A 214 -2.09 31.25 -8.30
N GLN A 215 -3.31 31.65 -7.95
CA GLN A 215 -4.38 30.71 -7.58
C GLN A 215 -4.81 29.81 -8.76
N VAL A 216 -4.80 30.33 -9.98
CA VAL A 216 -5.09 29.52 -11.19
C VAL A 216 -3.96 28.53 -11.47
N GLU A 217 -2.70 28.90 -11.26
CA GLU A 217 -1.56 27.98 -11.35
C GLU A 217 -1.63 26.88 -10.27
N GLU A 218 -2.11 27.20 -9.06
CA GLU A 218 -2.31 26.21 -8.00
C GLU A 218 -3.40 25.18 -8.36
N ILE A 219 -4.56 25.65 -8.84
CA ILE A 219 -5.64 24.72 -9.25
C ILE A 219 -5.28 23.93 -10.52
N ASP A 220 -4.51 24.50 -11.44
CA ASP A 220 -3.99 23.78 -12.61
C ASP A 220 -2.99 22.68 -12.19
N PHE A 221 -2.11 22.98 -11.24
CA PHE A 221 -1.23 21.97 -10.63
C PHE A 221 -2.04 20.85 -9.97
N MET A 222 -3.07 21.18 -9.20
CA MET A 222 -3.95 20.17 -8.60
C MET A 222 -4.67 19.32 -9.65
N PHE A 223 -5.10 19.92 -10.76
CA PHE A 223 -5.72 19.20 -11.86
C PHE A 223 -4.76 18.22 -12.54
N GLY A 224 -3.52 18.65 -12.81
CA GLY A 224 -2.45 17.76 -13.29
C GLY A 224 -2.26 16.56 -12.35
N ASP A 225 -2.23 16.83 -11.04
CA ASP A 225 -2.15 15.82 -9.99
C ASP A 225 -3.33 14.82 -10.01
N LEU A 226 -4.55 15.23 -10.39
CA LEU A 226 -5.71 14.34 -10.55
C LEU A 226 -5.60 13.46 -11.80
N VAL A 227 -5.15 14.02 -12.91
CA VAL A 227 -5.03 13.32 -14.18
C VAL A 227 -3.88 12.33 -14.14
N GLU A 228 -2.71 12.76 -13.67
CA GLU A 228 -1.50 11.94 -13.70
C GLU A 228 -1.50 10.90 -12.58
N CYS A 229 -1.71 11.33 -11.33
CA CYS A 229 -1.57 10.42 -10.20
C CYS A 229 -2.81 9.57 -9.92
N ASP A 230 -3.99 10.18 -9.94
CA ASP A 230 -5.26 9.50 -9.64
C ASP A 230 -5.87 8.85 -10.89
N ARG A 231 -5.30 9.12 -12.07
CA ARG A 231 -5.72 8.56 -13.37
C ARG A 231 -7.17 8.85 -13.69
N ILE A 232 -7.62 10.02 -13.28
CA ILE A 232 -8.98 10.50 -13.54
C ILE A 232 -9.01 10.99 -15.00
N ALA A 233 -9.89 10.38 -15.80
CA ALA A 233 -10.10 10.78 -17.17
C ALA A 233 -11.02 12.00 -17.22
N ILE A 234 -10.43 13.19 -17.09
CA ILE A 234 -11.07 14.50 -17.24
C ILE A 234 -10.32 15.30 -18.30
N ASP A 235 -11.05 16.05 -19.12
CA ASP A 235 -10.48 16.85 -20.20
C ASP A 235 -10.24 18.31 -19.77
N GLU A 236 -9.52 19.06 -20.62
CA GLU A 236 -9.24 20.48 -20.41
C GLU A 236 -10.53 21.30 -20.36
N GLU A 237 -11.56 20.90 -21.11
CA GLU A 237 -12.85 21.59 -21.12
C GLU A 237 -13.53 21.52 -19.75
N PHE A 238 -13.51 20.36 -19.08
CA PHE A 238 -13.96 20.21 -17.71
C PHE A 238 -13.16 21.13 -16.77
N HIS A 239 -11.83 21.17 -16.91
CA HIS A 239 -10.97 22.00 -16.07
C HIS A 239 -11.27 23.50 -16.20
N VAL A 240 -11.38 23.98 -17.44
CA VAL A 240 -11.72 25.38 -17.76
C VAL A 240 -13.07 25.75 -17.14
N ASN A 241 -14.08 24.91 -17.31
CA ASN A 241 -15.41 25.15 -16.74
C ASN A 241 -15.39 25.10 -15.21
N ALA A 242 -14.59 24.22 -14.62
CA ALA A 242 -14.41 24.15 -13.17
C ALA A 242 -13.76 25.43 -12.62
N ILE A 243 -12.71 25.97 -13.27
CA ILE A 243 -12.12 27.26 -12.89
C ILE A 243 -13.16 28.38 -12.97
N ILE A 244 -13.93 28.46 -14.07
CA ILE A 244 -14.97 29.48 -14.23
C ILE A 244 -16.00 29.38 -13.10
N SER A 245 -16.43 28.17 -12.74
CA SER A 245 -17.39 27.96 -11.64
C SER A 245 -16.87 28.33 -10.25
N LYS A 246 -15.55 28.42 -10.10
CA LYS A 246 -14.86 28.72 -8.84
C LYS A 246 -14.51 30.20 -8.68
N LEU A 247 -14.77 31.01 -9.70
CA LEU A 247 -14.57 32.46 -9.64
C LEU A 247 -15.44 33.08 -8.52
N PRO A 248 -14.94 34.13 -7.86
CA PRO A 248 -15.68 34.78 -6.78
C PRO A 248 -16.97 35.42 -7.30
N PRO A 249 -18.01 35.55 -6.45
CA PRO A 249 -19.30 36.14 -6.86
C PRO A 249 -19.20 37.55 -7.44
N SER A 250 -18.16 38.30 -7.09
CA SER A 250 -17.88 39.63 -7.65
C SER A 250 -17.60 39.60 -9.16
N TRP A 251 -17.27 38.44 -9.73
CA TRP A 251 -16.89 38.25 -11.14
C TRP A 251 -18.01 37.60 -11.97
N GLU A 252 -19.27 37.67 -11.52
CA GLU A 252 -20.42 37.03 -12.19
C GLU A 252 -20.57 37.45 -13.66
N ASP A 253 -20.32 38.72 -13.97
CA ASP A 253 -20.35 39.25 -15.34
C ASP A 253 -19.30 38.58 -16.23
N VAL A 254 -18.07 38.45 -15.72
CA VAL A 254 -16.95 37.78 -16.39
C VAL A 254 -17.26 36.29 -16.59
N CYS A 255 -17.84 35.62 -15.60
CA CYS A 255 -18.28 34.22 -15.72
C CYS A 255 -19.27 34.04 -16.87
N ILE A 256 -20.27 34.93 -16.97
CA ILE A 256 -21.28 34.88 -18.04
C ILE A 256 -20.63 35.08 -19.41
N GLU A 257 -19.65 35.98 -19.52
CA GLU A 257 -18.91 36.18 -20.77
C GLU A 257 -18.07 34.98 -21.17
N LEU A 258 -17.33 34.39 -20.23
CA LEU A 258 -16.49 33.21 -20.45
C LEU A 258 -17.31 31.99 -20.86
N MET A 259 -18.46 31.74 -20.21
CA MET A 259 -19.33 30.59 -20.51
C MET A 259 -20.00 30.67 -21.90
N ARG A 260 -20.06 31.85 -22.53
CA ARG A 260 -20.63 32.01 -23.88
C ARG A 260 -19.65 31.66 -24.99
N GLU A 261 -18.38 31.44 -24.66
CA GLU A 261 -17.34 31.23 -25.64
C GLU A 261 -17.26 29.76 -26.06
N GLU A 262 -17.48 29.51 -27.36
CA GLU A 262 -17.48 28.16 -27.94
C GLU A 262 -16.12 27.45 -27.83
N HIS A 263 -15.01 28.20 -27.85
CA HIS A 263 -13.67 27.65 -27.69
C HIS A 263 -12.80 28.54 -26.79
N LEU A 264 -12.62 28.06 -25.57
CA LEU A 264 -11.86 28.73 -24.51
C LEU A 264 -10.77 27.78 -23.98
N PRO A 265 -9.58 27.77 -24.59
CA PRO A 265 -8.44 27.04 -24.04
C PRO A 265 -7.95 27.69 -22.73
N LEU A 266 -7.30 26.90 -21.86
CA LEU A 266 -6.85 27.35 -20.54
C LEU A 266 -5.96 28.60 -20.61
N THR A 267 -5.05 28.65 -21.59
CA THR A 267 -4.15 29.79 -21.80
C THR A 267 -4.89 31.11 -22.05
N LYS A 268 -6.02 31.05 -22.76
CA LYS A 268 -6.86 32.21 -23.06
C LYS A 268 -7.67 32.63 -21.83
N LEU A 269 -8.16 31.66 -21.05
CA LEU A 269 -8.80 31.92 -19.77
C LEU A 269 -7.85 32.67 -18.83
N ILE A 270 -6.64 32.14 -18.60
CA ILE A 270 -5.63 32.76 -17.73
C ILE A 270 -5.34 34.21 -18.14
N HIS A 271 -5.16 34.45 -19.44
CA HIS A 271 -4.93 35.79 -19.96
C HIS A 271 -6.09 36.74 -19.65
N ARG A 272 -7.35 36.30 -19.82
CA ARG A 272 -8.52 37.14 -19.50
C ARG A 272 -8.63 37.43 -18.01
N LEU A 273 -8.45 36.43 -17.16
CA LEU A 273 -8.48 36.61 -15.71
C LEU A 273 -7.43 37.62 -15.24
N LYS A 274 -6.23 37.58 -15.84
CA LYS A 274 -5.16 38.54 -15.55
C LYS A 274 -5.53 39.98 -15.95
N VAL A 275 -6.10 40.18 -17.13
CA VAL A 275 -6.54 41.51 -17.60
C VAL A 275 -7.65 42.04 -16.71
N GLU A 276 -8.62 41.19 -16.38
CA GLU A 276 -9.77 41.53 -15.53
C GLU A 276 -9.36 41.93 -14.11
N GLN A 277 -8.45 41.16 -13.49
CA GLN A 277 -7.93 41.51 -12.16
C GLN A 277 -7.25 42.88 -12.18
N GLN A 278 -6.47 43.16 -13.24
CA GLN A 278 -5.79 44.45 -13.38
C GLN A 278 -6.76 45.62 -13.58
N SER A 279 -7.91 45.41 -14.23
CA SER A 279 -8.94 46.46 -14.37
C SER A 279 -9.74 46.70 -13.09
N ARG A 280 -9.83 45.71 -12.18
CA ARG A 280 -10.52 45.86 -10.88
C ARG A 280 -9.66 46.51 -9.81
N ILE A 281 -8.34 46.36 -9.91
CA ILE A 281 -7.37 47.02 -9.02
C ILE A 281 -7.22 48.53 -9.36
N ASN A 282 -7.48 48.92 -10.61
CA ASN A 282 -7.33 50.30 -11.11
C ASN A 282 -8.61 51.12 -11.00
#